data_AF-A0A9E4T6K8-F1
#
_entry.id   AF-A0A9E4T6K8-F1
#
_cell.length_a   1.000
_cell.length_b   1.000
_cell.length_c   1.000
_cell.angle_alpha   90.00
_cell.angle_beta   90.00
_cell.angle_gamma   90.00
#
_symmetry.space_group_name_H-M   'P 1'
#
loop_
_entity.id
_entity.type
_entity.pdbx_description
1 polymer ?
#
loop_
_entity_poly.entity_id
_entity_poly.type
_entity_poly.pdbx_seq_one_letter_code
_entity_poly.pdbx_strand_id
1 'polypeptide(L)' 'MYQIRIEFTFDSGHRLLDYDGKCAYPHGHTYRAEVFLESQSLDRLGLVYDFTDLKQ' A
#
# COMPACT_ATOMS: atom_id res chain seq x y z
N MET A 1 12.76 18.04 -3.26
CA MET A 1 11.93 16.99 -2.65
C MET A 1 11.73 15.91 -3.70
N TYR A 2 12.10 14.68 -3.40
CA TYR A 2 11.96 13.52 -4.28
C TYR A 2 10.93 12.57 -3.69
N GLN A 3 10.12 11.95 -4.53
CA GLN A 3 9.08 11.01 -4.11
C GLN A 3 9.01 9.83 -5.05
N ILE A 4 8.82 8.64 -4.49
CA ILE A 4 8.52 7.41 -5.23
C ILE A 4 7.20 6.81 -4.74
N ARG A 5 6.52 6.07 -5.61
CA ARG A 5 5.26 5.37 -5.34
C ARG A 5 5.42 3.90 -5.65
N ILE A 6 5.05 3.05 -4.69
CA ILE A 6 4.90 1.61 -4.88
C ILE A 6 3.41 1.32 -4.89
N GLU A 7 2.95 0.60 -5.91
CA GLU A 7 1.55 0.14 -6.01
C GLU A 7 1.55 -1.39 -6.05
N PHE A 8 0.66 -1.99 -5.27
CA PHE A 8 0.40 -3.43 -5.34
C PHE A 8 -1.07 -3.73 -5.02
N THR A 9 -1.52 -4.91 -5.42
CA THR A 9 -2.84 -5.42 -5.09
C THR A 9 -2.75 -6.60 -4.15
N PHE A 10 -3.73 -6.76 -3.28
CA PHE A 10 -3.88 -7.96 -2.47
C PHE A 10 -5.36 -8.30 -2.28
N ASP A 11 -5.68 -9.58 -2.24
CA ASP A 11 -7.03 -10.06 -1.97
C ASP A 11 -7.22 -10.25 -0.46
N SER A 12 -8.29 -9.70 0.08
CA SER A 12 -8.62 -9.91 1.50
C SER A 12 -10.13 -9.90 1.74
N GLY A 13 -10.55 -10.70 2.72
CA GLY A 13 -11.92 -10.80 3.19
C GLY A 13 -12.11 -10.00 4.48
N HIS A 14 -13.26 -9.33 4.61
CA HIS A 14 -13.61 -8.59 5.83
C HIS A 14 -15.14 -8.49 6.03
N ARG A 15 -15.53 -7.87 7.14
CA ARG A 15 -16.89 -7.38 7.40
C ARG A 15 -16.82 -6.10 8.22
N LEU A 16 -17.84 -5.26 8.09
CA LEU A 16 -18.00 -4.08 8.94
C LEU A 16 -18.83 -4.45 10.16
N LEU A 17 -18.26 -4.27 11.36
CA LEU A 17 -19.01 -4.42 12.61
C LEU A 17 -19.97 -3.24 12.77
N ASP A 18 -21.12 -3.49 13.39
CA ASP A 18 -22.15 -2.48 13.70
C ASP A 18 -22.66 -1.68 12.48
N TYR A 19 -22.57 -2.28 11.29
CA TYR A 19 -23.08 -1.71 10.04
C TYR A 19 -24.40 -2.38 9.65
N ASP A 20 -25.43 -1.58 9.33
CA ASP A 20 -26.74 -2.10 8.91
C ASP A 20 -26.86 -2.10 7.37
N GLY A 21 -26.18 -3.07 6.74
CA GLY A 21 -26.15 -3.20 5.28
C GLY A 21 -25.38 -4.43 4.80
N LYS A 22 -25.27 -4.62 3.47
CA LYS A 22 -24.66 -5.83 2.88
C LYS A 22 -23.21 -6.08 3.32
N CYS A 23 -22.46 -5.04 3.66
CA CYS A 23 -21.07 -5.15 4.12
C CYS A 23 -20.93 -5.64 5.57
N ALA A 24 -22.03 -5.81 6.31
CA ALA A 24 -22.04 -6.42 7.65
C ALA A 24 -21.70 -7.92 7.62
N TYR A 25 -21.91 -8.54 6.46
CA TYR A 25 -21.62 -9.95 6.22
C TYR A 25 -20.20 -10.12 5.65
N PRO A 26 -19.53 -11.26 5.90
CA PRO A 26 -18.25 -11.56 5.29
C PRO A 26 -18.29 -11.44 3.77
N HIS A 27 -17.39 -10.63 3.23
CA HIS A 27 -17.17 -10.43 1.79
C HIS A 27 -15.70 -10.11 1.55
N GLY A 28 -15.28 -9.91 0.31
CA GLY A 28 -13.89 -9.61 0.00
C GLY A 28 -13.71 -8.64 -1.16
N HIS A 29 -12.49 -8.14 -1.28
CA HIS A 29 -12.07 -7.21 -2.32
C HIS A 29 -10.66 -7.56 -2.78
N THR A 30 -10.38 -7.21 -4.03
CA THR A 30 -9.00 -7.00 -4.49
C THR A 30 -8.64 -5.56 -4.15
N TYR A 31 -7.94 -5.37 -3.05
CA TYR A 31 -7.48 -4.06 -2.60
C TYR A 31 -6.33 -3.59 -3.47
N ARG A 32 -6.27 -2.28 -3.75
CA ARG A 32 -5.10 -1.60 -4.29
C ARG A 32 -4.48 -0.76 -3.19
N ALA A 33 -3.25 -1.08 -2.82
CA ALA A 33 -2.46 -0.33 -1.84
C ALA A 33 -1.38 0.49 -2.54
N GLU A 34 -1.19 1.71 -2.05
CA GLU A 34 -0.18 2.64 -2.53
C GLU A 34 0.68 3.09 -1.36
N VAL A 35 2.01 2.97 -1.51
CA VAL A 35 2.99 3.41 -0.53
C VAL A 35 3.82 4.52 -1.15
N PHE A 36 3.87 5.66 -0.49
CA PHE A 36 4.64 6.82 -0.90
C PHE A 36 5.84 6.99 0.02
N LEU A 37 7.03 7.09 -0.57
CA LEU A 37 8.27 7.36 0.13
C LEU A 37 8.85 8.68 -0.36
N GLU A 38 9.16 9.57 0.58
CA GLU A 38 9.68 10.90 0.31
C GLU A 38 11.09 11.06 0.89
N SER A 39 11.94 11.78 0.17
CA SER A 39 13.27 12.16 0.66
C SER A 39 13.65 13.57 0.20
N GLN A 40 14.37 14.29 1.07
CA GLN A 40 14.93 15.60 0.72
C GLN A 40 16.10 15.50 -0.26
N SER A 41 16.82 14.36 -0.26
CA SER A 41 18.00 14.11 -1.10
C SER A 41 18.00 12.68 -1.64
N LEU A 42 18.73 12.46 -2.73
CA LEU A 42 18.98 11.12 -3.26
C LEU A 42 20.24 10.54 -2.60
N ASP A 43 20.32 9.21 -2.52
CA ASP A 43 21.52 8.51 -2.09
C ASP A 43 22.65 8.61 -3.14
N ARG A 44 23.79 7.96 -2.88
CA ARG A 44 24.96 7.96 -3.79
C ARG A 44 24.69 7.33 -5.16
N LEU A 45 23.63 6.54 -5.29
CA LEU A 45 23.20 5.88 -6.52
C LEU A 45 22.07 6.64 -7.21
N GLY A 46 21.60 7.75 -6.62
CA GLY A 46 20.49 8.54 -7.15
C GLY A 46 19.10 8.00 -6.77
N LEU A 47 18.99 7.16 -5.73
CA LEU A 47 17.74 6.55 -5.30
C LEU A 47 17.13 7.31 -4.11
N VAL A 48 15.79 7.34 -4.07
CA VAL A 48 15.04 7.70 -2.85
C VAL A 48 15.06 6.52 -1.86
N TYR A 49 14.91 5.31 -2.38
CA TYR A 49 14.97 4.06 -1.64
C TYR A 49 15.24 2.91 -2.62
N ASP A 50 16.01 1.91 -2.22
CA ASP A 50 16.22 0.70 -3.02
C ASP A 50 15.06 -0.28 -2.78
N PHE A 51 14.32 -0.63 -3.83
CA PHE A 51 13.18 -1.55 -3.71
C PHE A 51 13.58 -3.00 -3.41
N THR A 52 14.85 -3.38 -3.55
CA THR A 52 15.32 -4.69 -3.10
C THR A 52 15.31 -4.79 -1.58
N ASP A 53 15.54 -3.69 -0.86
CA ASP A 53 15.42 -3.60 0.60
C ASP A 53 13.95 -3.61 1.07
N LEU A 54 12.99 -3.38 0.15
CA LEU A 54 11.56 -3.41 0.45
C LEU A 54 10.97 -4.83 0.38
N LYS A 55 11.63 -5.78 -0.29
CA LYS A 55 11.12 -7.16 -0.41
C LYS A 55 11.24 -7.89 0.93
N GLN A 56 10.15 -7.89 1.71
CA GLN A 56 9.79 -9.00 2.59
C GLN A 56 8.45 -9.58 2.16
#